data_AF-A0A8H7ENA4-F1
#
_entry.id   AF-A0A8H7ENA4-F1
#
_cell.length_a   1.000
_cell.length_b   1.000
_cell.length_c   1.000
_cell.angle_alpha   90.00
_cell.angle_beta   90.00
_cell.angle_gamma   90.00
#
_symmetry.space_group_name_H-M   'P 1'
#
loop_
_entity.id
_entity.type
_entity.pdbx_description
1 polymer ?
#
loop_
_entity_poly.entity_id
_entity_poly.type
_entity_poly.pdbx_seq_one_letter_code
_entity_poly.pdbx_strand_id
1 'polypeptide(L)'
;MNTVIDSKRKKRKPEAEDAKSMKRTKTNHGIIPPKSFVAARQPKQKDKNEEWILARVIDYHADKSKYQVEDVDQDEFGKRQRYMVPPRNVIAVPEPDEVHEAEISAGSDVLALYPHTTCFYKATVIAPPSKNKDSGHPGSYKVQFEDDNDQVKYVMAGKVLDIPKPK
;
A
#
# COMPACT_ATOMS: atom_id res chain seq x y z
N MET A 1 45.81 -58.06 -13.04
CA MET A 1 44.49 -57.89 -12.42
C MET A 1 44.04 -56.48 -12.66
N ASN A 2 42.89 -56.35 -13.35
CA ASN A 2 41.89 -55.28 -13.34
C ASN A 2 42.32 -53.86 -13.79
N THR A 3 41.52 -53.02 -14.46
CA THR A 3 40.33 -53.07 -15.34
C THR A 3 39.82 -51.62 -15.31
N VAL A 4 39.53 -51.05 -16.49
CA VAL A 4 38.75 -49.83 -16.85
C VAL A 4 38.75 -48.59 -15.94
N ILE A 5 38.85 -47.40 -16.55
CA ILE A 5 37.81 -46.37 -16.33
C ILE A 5 37.58 -45.52 -17.58
N ASP A 6 36.29 -45.37 -17.86
CA ASP A 6 35.59 -44.73 -18.96
C ASP A 6 35.40 -43.21 -18.72
N SER A 7 35.20 -42.50 -19.83
CA SER A 7 34.43 -41.27 -20.09
C SER A 7 33.93 -40.35 -18.96
N LYS A 8 33.84 -39.05 -19.31
CA LYS A 8 32.65 -38.16 -19.21
C LYS A 8 32.82 -36.84 -18.43
N ARG A 9 32.71 -35.74 -19.18
CA ARG A 9 32.23 -34.35 -18.85
C ARG A 9 32.48 -33.79 -17.44
N LYS A 10 33.03 -32.57 -17.37
CA LYS A 10 32.37 -31.46 -16.65
C LYS A 10 32.91 -30.06 -17.00
N LYS A 11 32.05 -29.24 -17.62
CA LYS A 11 32.07 -27.78 -17.55
C LYS A 11 32.08 -27.34 -16.07
N ARG A 12 32.97 -26.44 -15.67
CA ARG A 12 32.78 -25.59 -14.48
C ARG A 12 33.22 -24.17 -14.83
N LYS A 13 32.20 -23.31 -15.01
CA LYS A 13 32.29 -21.85 -15.07
C LYS A 13 32.68 -21.31 -13.68
N PRO A 14 33.30 -20.12 -13.62
CA PRO A 14 33.59 -19.43 -12.36
C PRO A 14 32.30 -19.11 -11.59
N GLU A 15 32.47 -19.11 -10.28
CA GLU A 15 31.50 -19.04 -9.21
C GLU A 15 30.58 -17.80 -9.29
N ALA A 16 29.31 -18.04 -8.96
CA ALA A 16 28.22 -17.08 -9.05
C ALA A 16 28.23 -16.07 -7.90
N GLU A 17 27.95 -14.83 -8.27
CA GLU A 17 27.12 -13.83 -7.59
C GLU A 17 26.86 -14.01 -6.08
N ASP A 18 27.50 -13.16 -5.27
CA ASP A 18 27.00 -12.73 -3.97
C ASP A 18 25.82 -11.77 -4.20
N ALA A 19 24.69 -12.30 -4.63
CA ALA A 19 23.39 -11.67 -4.41
C ALA A 19 22.73 -12.46 -3.28
N LYS A 20 23.14 -12.15 -2.04
CA LYS A 20 22.46 -12.66 -0.85
C LYS A 20 21.02 -12.19 -0.89
N SER A 21 20.18 -13.11 -1.37
CA SER A 21 18.77 -13.25 -1.03
C SER A 21 18.64 -13.12 0.49
N MET A 22 18.35 -11.91 0.96
CA MET A 22 17.87 -11.70 2.31
C MET A 22 16.45 -12.25 2.35
N LYS A 23 16.43 -13.53 2.71
CA LYS A 23 15.39 -14.22 3.46
C LYS A 23 14.37 -13.25 4.04
N ARG A 24 13.12 -13.44 3.59
CA ARG A 24 11.90 -13.10 4.30
C ARG A 24 12.08 -13.30 5.81
N THR A 25 12.37 -12.22 6.50
CA THR A 25 12.26 -12.12 7.94
C THR A 25 10.95 -11.42 8.22
N LYS A 26 10.02 -12.15 8.83
CA LYS A 26 9.04 -11.57 9.75
C LYS A 26 9.83 -10.79 10.81
N THR A 27 10.19 -9.55 10.52
CA THR A 27 10.70 -8.60 11.51
C THR A 27 9.51 -7.98 12.20
N ASN A 28 9.70 -7.57 13.45
CA ASN A 28 8.78 -6.73 14.19
C ASN A 28 8.53 -5.38 13.47
N HIS A 29 7.70 -5.37 12.41
CA HIS A 29 7.43 -4.23 11.53
C HIS A 29 6.40 -3.22 12.08
N GLY A 30 6.15 -3.21 13.38
CA GLY A 30 4.93 -2.61 13.97
C GLY A 30 4.80 -1.08 13.88
N ILE A 31 5.86 -0.35 13.52
CA ILE A 31 5.88 1.11 13.53
C ILE A 31 6.24 1.67 12.14
N ILE A 32 5.32 2.44 11.55
CA ILE A 32 5.51 3.16 10.28
C ILE A 32 6.45 4.36 10.53
N PRO A 33 7.52 4.54 9.74
CA PRO A 33 8.49 5.59 10.00
C PRO A 33 7.91 7.00 9.80
N PRO A 34 8.46 8.02 10.50
CA PRO A 34 8.13 9.40 10.23
C PRO A 34 8.37 9.78 8.77
N LYS A 35 7.56 10.73 8.29
CA LYS A 35 7.51 11.23 6.91
C LYS A 35 6.93 10.27 5.87
N SER A 36 6.63 9.02 6.22
CA SER A 36 5.90 8.12 5.33
C SER A 36 4.46 8.59 5.11
N PHE A 37 3.95 8.36 3.90
CA PHE A 37 2.54 8.55 3.59
C PHE A 37 1.72 7.39 4.13
N VAL A 38 0.56 7.72 4.68
CA VAL A 38 -0.37 6.78 5.28
C VAL A 38 -1.80 7.17 4.95
N ALA A 39 -2.69 6.19 4.82
CA ALA A 39 -4.11 6.43 4.98
C ALA A 39 -4.41 6.42 6.48
N ALA A 40 -4.96 7.51 7.00
CA ALA A 40 -5.31 7.65 8.40
C ALA A 40 -6.82 7.80 8.55
N ARG A 41 -7.43 6.97 9.39
CA ARG A 41 -8.85 7.12 9.73
C ARG A 41 -9.02 8.18 10.80
N GLN A 42 -9.69 9.26 10.45
CA GLN A 42 -9.96 10.37 11.36
C GLN A 42 -10.73 9.86 12.60
N PRO A 43 -10.45 10.40 13.81
CA PRO A 43 -11.21 10.04 14.99
C PRO A 43 -12.67 10.48 14.85
N LYS A 44 -13.62 9.66 15.32
CA LYS A 44 -15.04 10.01 15.36
C LYS A 44 -15.25 11.35 16.05
N GLN A 45 -15.58 12.38 15.28
CA GLN A 45 -16.14 13.62 15.81
C GLN A 45 -17.66 13.53 15.67
N LYS A 46 -18.40 14.13 16.60
CA LYS A 46 -19.87 14.01 16.72
C LYS A 46 -20.65 14.37 15.44
N ASP A 47 -20.01 15.05 14.50
CA ASP A 47 -20.64 15.61 13.30
C ASP A 47 -19.88 15.27 12.01
N LYS A 48 -18.86 14.39 12.06
CA LYS A 48 -18.09 13.98 10.88
C LYS A 48 -18.04 12.46 10.74
N ASN A 49 -18.23 11.99 9.51
CA ASN A 49 -18.11 10.58 9.17
C ASN A 49 -16.67 10.08 9.39
N GLU A 50 -16.51 8.78 9.63
CA GLU A 50 -15.19 8.15 9.71
C GLU A 50 -14.55 8.10 8.31
N GLU A 51 -13.87 9.17 7.92
CA GLU A 51 -13.19 9.25 6.64
C GLU A 51 -11.71 8.86 6.77
N TRP A 52 -11.22 8.14 5.76
CA TRP A 52 -9.80 7.86 5.61
C TRP A 52 -9.18 8.97 4.78
N ILE A 53 -8.17 9.63 5.31
CA ILE A 53 -7.46 10.72 4.64
C ILE A 53 -6.03 10.32 4.32
N LEU A 54 -5.47 10.89 3.26
CA LEU A 54 -4.06 10.83 2.98
C LEU A 54 -3.33 11.74 3.96
N ALA A 55 -2.48 11.15 4.78
CA ALA A 55 -1.73 11.86 5.79
C ALA A 55 -0.27 11.45 5.74
N ARG A 56 0.57 12.23 6.41
CA ARG A 56 1.99 11.94 6.61
C ARG A 56 2.25 11.68 8.08
N VAL A 57 3.02 10.64 8.38
CA VAL A 57 3.45 10.37 9.75
C VAL A 57 4.38 11.49 10.21
N ILE A 58 4.06 12.10 11.34
CA ILE A 58 4.95 13.05 12.01
C ILE A 58 5.79 12.32 13.05
N ASP A 59 5.14 11.52 13.90
CA ASP A 59 5.80 10.78 14.96
C ASP A 59 4.93 9.63 15.47
N TYR A 60 5.54 8.69 16.20
CA TYR A 60 4.86 7.61 16.91
C TYR A 60 5.07 7.72 18.41
N HIS A 61 3.99 7.99 19.13
CA HIS A 61 3.97 8.11 20.60
C HIS A 61 3.77 6.72 21.21
N ALA A 62 4.87 6.04 21.52
CA ALA A 62 4.86 4.69 22.09
C ALA A 62 4.10 4.62 23.44
N ASP A 63 4.25 5.64 24.30
CA ASP A 63 3.58 5.72 25.61
C ASP A 63 2.05 5.70 25.49
N LYS A 64 1.52 6.29 24.42
CA LYS A 64 0.08 6.38 24.14
C LYS A 64 -0.39 5.35 23.13
N SER A 65 0.54 4.59 22.52
CA SER A 65 0.30 3.73 21.36
C SER A 65 -0.51 4.44 20.27
N LYS A 66 -0.07 5.64 19.87
CA LYS A 66 -0.74 6.47 18.85
C LYS A 66 0.26 7.08 17.88
N TYR A 67 -0.13 7.14 16.61
CA TYR A 67 0.57 7.94 15.62
C TYR A 67 0.07 9.38 15.65
N GLN A 68 1.01 10.31 15.56
CA GLN A 68 0.73 11.67 15.17
C GLN A 68 0.88 11.76 13.65
N VAL A 69 -0.21 12.05 12.96
CA VAL A 69 -0.26 12.19 11.51
C VAL A 69 -0.70 13.60 11.15
N GLU A 70 -0.23 14.11 10.02
CA GLU A 70 -0.57 15.42 9.46
C GLU A 70 -1.28 15.21 8.13
N ASP A 71 -2.46 15.80 7.97
CA ASP A 71 -3.17 15.81 6.69
C ASP A 71 -2.29 16.43 5.59
N VAL A 72 -2.33 15.84 4.40
CA VAL A 72 -1.64 16.43 3.25
C VAL A 72 -2.39 17.65 2.71
N ASP A 73 -3.70 17.71 2.94
CA ASP A 73 -4.55 18.82 2.54
C ASP A 73 -4.42 20.01 3.51
N GLN A 74 -4.70 21.21 2.99
CA GLN A 74 -4.74 22.42 3.78
C GLN A 74 -6.19 22.83 4.01
N ASP A 75 -6.51 23.26 5.23
CA ASP A 75 -7.81 23.87 5.50
C ASP A 75 -7.96 25.23 4.80
N GLU A 76 -9.14 25.83 4.93
CA GLU A 76 -9.48 27.14 4.35
C GLU A 76 -8.55 28.28 4.81
N PHE A 77 -7.78 28.07 5.88
CA PHE A 77 -6.81 29.01 6.44
C PHE A 77 -5.36 28.64 6.08
N GLY A 78 -5.15 27.66 5.20
CA GLY A 78 -3.83 27.20 4.76
C GLY A 78 -3.10 26.30 5.77
N LYS A 79 -3.77 25.81 6.82
CA LYS A 79 -3.14 24.99 7.87
C LYS A 79 -3.40 23.51 7.61
N ARG A 80 -2.36 22.70 7.84
CA ARG A 80 -2.48 21.24 7.84
C ARG A 80 -2.96 20.76 9.20
N GLN A 81 -4.03 19.98 9.19
CA GLN A 81 -4.60 19.43 10.41
C GLN A 81 -3.75 18.25 10.91
N ARG A 82 -3.60 18.14 12.23
CA ARG A 82 -2.83 17.05 12.86
C ARG A 82 -3.74 16.20 13.72
N TYR A 83 -3.62 14.89 13.57
CA TYR A 83 -4.46 13.92 14.25
C TYR A 83 -3.61 12.94 15.07
N MET A 84 -4.14 12.54 16.22
CA MET A 84 -3.59 11.44 17.01
C MET A 84 -4.48 10.20 16.83
N VAL A 85 -3.99 9.22 16.07
CA VAL A 85 -4.76 8.04 15.69
C VAL A 85 -4.09 6.75 16.18
N PRO A 86 -4.85 5.72 16.58
CA PRO A 86 -4.27 4.45 16.98
C PRO A 86 -3.71 3.70 15.75
N PRO A 87 -2.73 2.79 15.92
CA PRO A 87 -2.15 2.00 14.83
C PRO A 87 -3.17 1.27 13.94
N ARG A 88 -4.28 0.81 14.50
CA ARG A 88 -5.38 0.17 13.73
C ARG A 88 -6.10 1.09 12.74
N ASN A 89 -5.91 2.41 12.88
CA ASN A 89 -6.49 3.44 12.03
C ASN A 89 -5.43 4.05 11.10
N VAL A 90 -4.29 3.37 10.90
CA VAL A 90 -3.21 3.82 10.03
C VAL A 90 -2.83 2.68 9.10
N ILE A 91 -2.80 2.95 7.81
CA ILE A 91 -2.36 2.01 6.77
C ILE A 91 -1.21 2.68 6.03
N ALA A 92 -0.09 1.99 5.90
CA ALA A 92 1.03 2.50 5.11
C ALA A 92 0.64 2.60 3.64
N VAL A 93 0.91 3.76 3.03
CA VAL A 93 0.76 3.94 1.58
C VAL A 93 2.11 3.58 0.95
N PRO A 94 2.19 2.58 0.08
CA PRO A 94 3.44 2.21 -0.57
C PRO A 94 3.92 3.35 -1.47
N GLU A 95 5.22 3.65 -1.43
CA GLU A 95 5.82 4.60 -2.35
C GLU A 95 5.82 4.02 -3.79
N PRO A 96 5.73 4.85 -4.84
CA PRO A 96 5.67 4.40 -6.24
C PRO A 96 6.76 3.39 -6.63
N ASP A 97 7.96 3.52 -6.05
CA ASP A 97 9.08 2.59 -6.26
C ASP A 97 8.89 1.24 -5.54
N GLU A 98 8.15 1.24 -4.43
CA GLU A 98 7.82 0.06 -3.62
C GLU A 98 6.55 -0.67 -4.07
N VAL A 99 5.83 -0.13 -5.06
CA VAL A 99 4.63 -0.76 -5.64
C VAL A 99 5.05 -1.92 -6.55
N HIS A 100 5.71 -2.93 -5.99
CA HIS A 100 6.18 -4.09 -6.74
C HIS A 100 5.72 -5.42 -6.13
N GLU A 101 5.11 -6.21 -7.03
CA GLU A 101 4.83 -7.65 -7.08
C GLU A 101 3.45 -8.19 -6.64
N ALA A 102 2.78 -7.63 -5.63
CA ALA A 102 1.47 -8.17 -5.21
C ALA A 102 0.32 -7.26 -5.66
N GLU A 103 -0.21 -7.50 -6.86
CA GLU A 103 -1.44 -6.84 -7.29
C GLU A 103 -2.66 -7.36 -6.51
N ILE A 104 -3.57 -6.46 -6.17
CA ILE A 104 -4.83 -6.81 -5.54
C ILE A 104 -5.77 -7.41 -6.60
N SER A 105 -6.25 -8.62 -6.37
CA SER A 105 -7.12 -9.31 -7.32
C SER A 105 -8.46 -8.61 -7.51
N ALA A 106 -9.05 -8.76 -8.69
CA ALA A 106 -10.44 -8.37 -8.93
C ALA A 106 -11.41 -9.06 -7.95
N GLY A 107 -12.46 -8.36 -7.55
CA GLY A 107 -13.43 -8.76 -6.54
C GLY A 107 -13.01 -8.48 -5.09
N SER A 108 -11.83 -7.89 -4.87
CA SER A 108 -11.36 -7.55 -3.52
C SER A 108 -11.83 -6.15 -3.11
N ASP A 109 -12.27 -6.02 -1.86
CA ASP A 109 -12.52 -4.73 -1.23
C ASP A 109 -11.21 -4.04 -0.87
N VAL A 110 -11.08 -2.78 -1.28
CA VAL A 110 -9.90 -1.93 -1.11
C VAL A 110 -10.29 -0.54 -0.60
N LEU A 111 -9.33 0.17 -0.03
CA LEU A 111 -9.41 1.61 0.16
C LEU A 111 -8.69 2.29 -1.01
N ALA A 112 -9.44 3.00 -1.85
CA ALA A 112 -8.89 3.69 -3.01
C ALA A 112 -8.98 5.20 -2.80
N LEU A 113 -7.92 5.93 -3.14
CA LEU A 113 -7.95 7.40 -3.16
C LEU A 113 -8.92 7.85 -4.26
N TYR A 114 -9.90 8.67 -3.92
CA TYR A 114 -10.83 9.17 -4.91
C TYR A 114 -10.13 10.19 -5.82
N PRO A 115 -10.38 10.15 -7.15
CA PRO A 115 -9.75 11.09 -8.08
C PRO A 115 -9.99 12.54 -7.66
N HIS A 116 -8.94 13.36 -7.73
CA HIS A 116 -8.96 14.79 -7.37
C HIS A 116 -9.20 15.10 -5.89
N THR A 117 -9.15 14.12 -5.00
CA THR A 117 -9.25 14.35 -3.55
C THR A 117 -8.06 13.75 -2.80
N THR A 118 -8.01 14.06 -1.51
CA THR A 118 -7.04 13.53 -0.54
C THR A 118 -7.69 12.47 0.37
N CYS A 119 -8.88 11.96 0.00
CA CYS A 119 -9.66 11.02 0.80
C CYS A 119 -9.71 9.64 0.15
N PHE A 120 -9.61 8.60 0.98
CA PHE A 120 -9.76 7.21 0.60
C PHE A 120 -11.17 6.74 0.94
N TYR A 121 -11.78 6.05 -0.02
CA TYR A 121 -13.11 5.47 0.13
C TYR A 121 -13.06 3.98 -0.18
N LYS A 122 -14.03 3.26 0.38
CA LYS A 122 -14.17 1.84 0.11
C LYS A 122 -14.56 1.66 -1.37
N ALA A 123 -13.84 0.76 -2.02
CA ALA A 123 -14.06 0.43 -3.42
C ALA A 123 -13.81 -1.06 -3.64
N THR A 124 -14.43 -1.62 -4.68
CA THR A 124 -14.16 -2.98 -5.14
C THR A 124 -13.22 -2.93 -6.35
N VAL A 125 -12.18 -3.77 -6.37
CA VAL A 125 -11.32 -3.91 -7.55
C VAL A 125 -12.08 -4.64 -8.66
N ILE A 126 -12.27 -4.00 -9.81
CA ILE A 126 -12.86 -4.60 -11.00
C ILE A 126 -11.78 -5.25 -11.87
N ALA A 127 -10.65 -4.57 -12.05
CA ALA A 127 -9.49 -5.12 -12.75
C ALA A 127 -8.19 -4.56 -12.18
N PRO A 128 -7.19 -5.41 -11.88
CA PRO A 128 -5.86 -4.97 -11.55
C PRO A 128 -5.13 -4.36 -12.76
N PRO A 129 -4.04 -3.60 -12.55
CA PRO A 129 -3.24 -2.97 -13.60
C PRO A 129 -2.82 -3.94 -14.71
N SER A 130 -2.33 -5.14 -14.37
CA SER A 130 -1.93 -6.15 -15.35
C SER A 130 -3.07 -6.70 -16.21
N LYS A 131 -4.31 -6.61 -15.73
CA LYS A 131 -5.51 -7.05 -16.47
C LYS A 131 -6.31 -5.90 -17.07
N ASN A 132 -5.91 -4.65 -16.80
CA ASN A 132 -6.56 -3.49 -17.36
C ASN A 132 -6.15 -3.33 -18.83
N LYS A 133 -7.14 -3.38 -19.73
CA LYS A 133 -6.94 -3.24 -21.19
C LYS A 133 -7.21 -1.81 -21.67
N ASP A 134 -7.55 -0.90 -20.78
CA ASP A 134 -7.85 0.49 -21.11
C ASP A 134 -6.56 1.25 -21.42
N SER A 135 -6.39 1.67 -22.67
CA SER A 135 -5.22 2.41 -23.13
C SER A 135 -5.17 3.85 -22.64
N GLY A 136 -6.28 4.40 -22.12
CA GLY A 136 -6.33 5.74 -21.53
C GLY A 136 -5.74 5.79 -20.13
N HIS A 137 -5.66 4.66 -19.43
CA HIS A 137 -5.17 4.55 -18.05
C HIS A 137 -4.21 3.37 -17.85
N PRO A 138 -3.06 3.36 -18.56
CA PRO A 138 -2.08 2.29 -18.42
C PRO A 138 -1.57 2.19 -16.98
N GLY A 139 -1.43 0.96 -16.46
CA GLY A 139 -0.90 0.72 -15.11
C GLY A 139 -1.84 1.13 -13.96
N SER A 140 -3.12 1.44 -14.24
CA SER A 140 -4.10 1.82 -13.22
C SER A 140 -5.04 0.66 -12.87
N TYR A 141 -5.45 0.60 -11.61
CA TYR A 141 -6.57 -0.24 -11.17
C TYR A 141 -7.87 0.34 -11.69
N LYS A 142 -8.75 -0.54 -12.14
CA LYS A 142 -10.16 -0.24 -12.37
C LYS A 142 -10.91 -0.59 -11.08
N VAL A 143 -11.46 0.40 -10.40
CA VAL A 143 -12.17 0.23 -9.13
C VAL A 143 -13.59 0.79 -9.21
N GLN A 144 -14.48 0.26 -8.40
CA GLN A 144 -15.88 0.70 -8.29
C GLN A 144 -16.11 1.18 -6.85
N PHE A 145 -16.41 2.46 -6.69
CA PHE A 145 -16.65 3.07 -5.38
C PHE A 145 -18.07 2.79 -4.89
N GLU A 146 -18.21 2.51 -3.60
CA GLU A 146 -19.51 2.18 -3.00
C GLU A 146 -20.43 3.41 -2.88
N ASP A 147 -19.85 4.59 -2.75
CA ASP A 147 -20.58 5.85 -2.49
C ASP A 147 -21.07 6.54 -3.78
N ASP A 148 -20.44 6.26 -4.93
CA ASP A 148 -20.67 6.98 -6.20
C ASP A 148 -21.64 6.22 -7.14
N ASN A 149 -22.63 5.51 -6.56
CA ASN A 149 -23.62 4.71 -7.28
C ASN A 149 -22.99 3.72 -8.28
N ASP A 150 -22.02 2.93 -7.80
CA ASP A 150 -21.33 1.89 -8.58
C ASP A 150 -20.55 2.41 -9.81
N GLN A 151 -20.19 3.70 -9.82
CA GLN A 151 -19.32 4.24 -10.87
C GLN A 151 -17.92 3.64 -10.82
N VAL A 152 -17.47 3.25 -12.00
CA VAL A 152 -16.11 2.78 -12.24
C VAL A 152 -15.17 3.98 -12.41
N LYS A 153 -14.05 3.96 -11.69
CA LYS A 153 -12.96 4.92 -11.82
C LYS A 153 -11.62 4.20 -12.00
N TYR A 154 -10.64 4.94 -12.51
CA TYR A 154 -9.27 4.47 -12.64
C TYR A 154 -8.41 5.11 -11.56
N VAL A 155 -7.71 4.29 -10.78
CA VAL A 155 -6.87 4.73 -9.66
C VAL A 155 -5.47 4.12 -9.81
N MET A 156 -4.43 4.93 -9.59
CA MET A 156 -3.05 4.45 -9.68
C MET A 156 -2.76 3.39 -8.61
N ALA A 157 -1.86 2.46 -8.93
CA ALA A 157 -1.54 1.34 -8.04
C ALA A 157 -1.09 1.77 -6.62
N GLY A 158 -0.25 2.81 -6.50
CA GLY A 158 0.17 3.35 -5.19
C GLY A 158 -0.93 4.10 -4.42
N LYS A 159 -2.15 4.20 -4.97
CA LYS A 159 -3.31 4.86 -4.35
C LYS A 159 -4.45 3.88 -4.03
N VAL A 160 -4.20 2.59 -4.18
CA VAL A 160 -5.11 1.51 -3.79
C VAL A 160 -4.47 0.72 -2.66
N LEU A 161 -5.18 0.60 -1.54
CA LEU A 161 -4.68 -0.01 -0.31
C LEU A 161 -5.59 -1.17 0.11
N ASP A 162 -4.99 -2.18 0.74
CA ASP A 162 -5.76 -3.23 1.42
C ASP A 162 -6.54 -2.66 2.60
N ILE A 163 -7.80 -3.09 2.75
CA ILE A 163 -8.60 -2.73 3.92
C ILE A 163 -8.10 -3.51 5.13
N PRO A 164 -7.81 -2.84 6.27
CA PRO A 164 -7.46 -3.54 7.50
C PRO A 164 -8.64 -4.38 7.94
N LYS A 165 -8.45 -5.71 7.94
CA LYS A 165 -9.49 -6.65 8.38
C LYS A 165 -9.81 -6.38 9.85
N PRO A 166 -11.09 -6.17 10.22
CA PRO A 166 -11.47 -6.14 11.62
C PRO A 166 -11.08 -7.49 12.25
N LYS A 167 -10.28 -7.44 13.31
CA LYS A 167 -9.97 -8.62 14.13
C LYS A 167 -11.14 -8.98 15.02
#